data_AF-A0A920TUZ8-F1
#
_entry.id   AF-A0A920TUZ8-F1
#
_cell.length_a   1.000
_cell.length_b   1.000
_cell.length_c   1.000
_cell.angle_alpha   90.00
_cell.angle_beta   90.00
_cell.angle_gamma   90.00
#
_symmetry.space_group_name_H-M   'P 1'
#
loop_
_entity.id
_entity.type
_entity.pdbx_description
1 polymer ?
#
loop_
_entity_poly.entity_id
_entity_poly.type
_entity_poly.pdbx_seq_one_letter_code
_entity_poly.pdbx_strand_id
1 'polypeptide(L)'
;MDHSYARINFWGSQANIQVPPNLNSEDYDTYISAGINDWGGVSPLTIDYVNPESPWPKLSELNRRTSKMGFNLVPRLPIYPEYFMDTDRYTDVNIKRKLLELSDDQGYVKGGIQAYVDPT
;
A
#
# COMPACT_ATOMS: atom_id res chain seq x y z
N MET A 1 -14.11 -2.86 20.29
CA MET A 1 -14.13 -4.19 19.66
C MET A 1 -12.80 -4.36 18.98
N ASP A 2 -12.16 -5.52 19.08
CA ASP A 2 -10.84 -5.75 18.50
C ASP A 2 -10.98 -5.93 16.97
N HIS A 3 -10.37 -5.03 16.21
CA HIS A 3 -10.61 -4.76 14.79
C HIS A 3 -9.79 -5.68 13.85
N SER A 4 -9.52 -6.91 14.28
CA SER A 4 -8.54 -7.83 13.65
C SER A 4 -9.15 -9.08 12.98
N TYR A 5 -10.48 -9.21 12.95
CA TYR A 5 -11.18 -10.45 12.57
C TYR A 5 -10.85 -11.00 11.17
N ALA A 6 -10.60 -10.16 10.16
CA ALA A 6 -10.32 -10.63 8.80
C ALA A 6 -8.96 -11.35 8.68
N ARG A 7 -7.95 -10.87 9.41
CA ARG A 7 -6.58 -11.38 9.33
C ARG A 7 -6.39 -12.69 10.09
N ILE A 8 -7.09 -12.84 11.22
CA ILE A 8 -6.89 -13.96 12.15
C ILE A 8 -7.52 -15.27 11.66
N ASN A 9 -8.65 -15.21 10.96
CA ASN A 9 -9.48 -16.39 10.74
C ASN A 9 -9.11 -17.25 9.51
N PHE A 10 -8.35 -16.72 8.54
CA PHE A 10 -8.16 -17.42 7.25
C PHE A 10 -6.72 -17.50 6.74
N TRP A 11 -5.89 -16.47 6.96
CA TRP A 11 -4.58 -16.34 6.28
C TRP A 11 -3.38 -16.20 7.23
N GLY A 12 -3.63 -16.26 8.54
CA GLY A 12 -2.63 -16.01 9.58
C GLY A 12 -2.40 -14.51 9.81
N SER A 13 -1.91 -14.16 11.00
CA SER A 13 -1.76 -12.76 11.46
C SER A 13 -0.79 -11.91 10.63
N GLN A 14 -0.11 -12.49 9.64
CA GLN A 14 0.95 -11.86 8.85
C GLN A 14 0.52 -11.55 7.41
N ALA A 15 -0.64 -12.01 6.96
CA ALA A 15 -1.06 -11.81 5.57
C ALA A 15 -1.42 -10.34 5.30
N ASN A 16 -0.90 -9.78 4.20
CA ASN A 16 -1.31 -8.48 3.70
C ASN A 16 -2.71 -8.56 3.07
N ILE A 17 -3.57 -7.61 3.41
CA ILE A 17 -4.95 -7.53 2.89
C ILE A 17 -5.09 -6.23 2.12
N GLN A 18 -5.41 -6.36 0.84
CA GLN A 18 -5.51 -5.27 -0.12
C GLN A 18 -6.95 -4.87 -0.42
N VAL A 19 -7.23 -3.57 -0.48
CA VAL A 19 -8.50 -3.02 -1.01
C VAL A 19 -8.23 -1.85 -1.95
N PRO A 20 -8.55 -1.96 -3.26
CA PRO A 20 -8.42 -0.87 -4.22
C PRO A 20 -9.30 0.34 -3.83
N PRO A 21 -8.75 1.55 -3.66
CA PRO A 21 -9.48 2.68 -3.10
C PRO A 21 -10.40 3.37 -4.12
N ASN A 22 -10.30 3.03 -5.40
CA ASN A 22 -11.16 3.54 -6.48
C ASN A 22 -12.52 2.83 -6.55
N LEU A 23 -12.64 1.61 -6.02
CA LEU A 23 -13.89 0.84 -6.15
C LEU A 23 -14.97 1.23 -5.14
N ASN A 24 -14.59 1.82 -4.00
CA ASN A 24 -15.51 2.32 -2.97
C ASN A 24 -14.88 3.50 -2.22
N SER A 25 -14.97 4.71 -2.78
CA SER A 25 -14.29 5.92 -2.28
C SER A 25 -14.82 6.47 -0.96
N GLU A 26 -16.07 6.13 -0.61
CA GLU A 26 -16.74 6.70 0.58
C GLU A 26 -16.34 5.97 1.87
N ASP A 27 -15.98 4.68 1.80
CA ASP A 27 -15.87 3.79 2.95
C ASP A 27 -14.44 3.49 3.43
N TYR A 28 -13.47 4.38 3.19
CA TYR A 28 -12.07 4.16 3.59
C TYR A 28 -11.91 3.82 5.07
N ASP A 29 -12.62 4.53 5.93
CA ASP A 29 -12.54 4.35 7.39
C ASP A 29 -13.03 2.96 7.81
N THR A 30 -14.02 2.41 7.10
CA THR A 30 -14.53 1.04 7.30
C THR A 30 -13.49 0.01 6.95
N TYR A 31 -12.80 0.15 5.81
CA TYR A 31 -11.75 -0.80 5.41
C TYR A 31 -10.54 -0.77 6.36
N ILE A 32 -10.09 0.43 6.75
CA ILE A 32 -9.01 0.57 7.75
C ILE A 32 -9.42 -0.12 9.05
N SER A 33 -10.65 0.12 9.52
CA SER A 33 -11.20 -0.51 10.73
C SER A 33 -11.45 -2.01 10.60
N ALA A 34 -11.41 -2.55 9.38
CA ALA A 34 -11.48 -3.99 9.11
C ALA A 34 -10.09 -4.66 9.07
N GLY A 35 -9.01 -3.89 9.20
CA GLY A 35 -7.65 -4.40 9.31
C GLY A 35 -6.91 -4.59 7.98
N ILE A 36 -7.32 -3.88 6.93
CA ILE A 36 -6.49 -3.76 5.72
C ILE A 36 -5.16 -3.10 6.08
N ASN A 37 -4.11 -3.40 5.32
CA ASN A 37 -2.83 -2.72 5.45
C ASN A 37 -2.24 -2.28 4.11
N ASP A 38 -3.00 -2.43 3.03
CA ASP A 38 -2.57 -2.03 1.70
C ASP A 38 -3.80 -1.56 0.90
N TRP A 39 -3.71 -0.38 0.30
CA TRP A 39 -4.73 0.12 -0.62
C TRP A 39 -4.62 -0.53 -2.02
N GLY A 40 -3.63 -1.38 -2.25
CA GLY A 40 -3.38 -1.97 -3.55
C GLY A 40 -2.82 -0.97 -4.55
N GLY A 41 -3.15 -1.14 -5.83
CA GLY A 41 -2.67 -0.25 -6.89
C GLY A 41 -3.30 1.14 -6.79
N VAL A 42 -2.48 2.19 -6.91
CA VAL A 42 -2.92 3.58 -7.09
C VAL A 42 -1.93 4.27 -8.02
N SER A 43 -2.41 5.06 -8.98
CA SER A 43 -1.54 5.80 -9.90
C SER A 43 -1.94 7.28 -9.96
N PRO A 44 -0.99 8.22 -9.78
CA PRO A 44 -1.24 9.63 -10.04
C PRO A 44 -1.09 9.99 -11.53
N LEU A 45 -0.58 9.09 -12.37
CA LEU A 45 -0.18 9.38 -13.76
C LEU A 45 -1.07 8.73 -14.80
N THR A 46 -1.60 7.55 -14.50
CA THR A 46 -2.32 6.72 -15.47
C THR A 46 -3.71 6.42 -14.95
N ILE A 47 -4.65 6.15 -15.84
CA ILE A 47 -5.94 5.55 -15.46
C ILE A 47 -5.73 4.12 -14.92
N ASP A 48 -6.77 3.54 -14.34
CA ASP A 48 -6.84 2.10 -14.09
C ASP A 48 -7.15 1.41 -15.43
N TYR A 49 -6.24 0.58 -15.92
CA TYR A 49 -6.46 -0.16 -17.18
C TYR A 49 -7.36 -1.39 -17.01
N VAL A 50 -7.56 -1.86 -15.77
CA VAL A 50 -8.46 -2.99 -15.47
C VAL A 50 -9.89 -2.50 -15.28
N ASN A 51 -10.06 -1.35 -14.62
CA ASN A 51 -11.36 -0.72 -14.39
C ASN A 51 -11.34 0.77 -14.81
N PRO A 52 -11.36 1.07 -16.13
CA PRO A 52 -11.25 2.44 -16.64
C PRO A 52 -12.38 3.38 -16.19
N GLU A 53 -13.54 2.84 -15.83
CA GLU A 53 -14.69 3.58 -15.32
C GLU A 53 -14.56 4.01 -13.84
N SER A 54 -13.59 3.45 -13.11
CA SER A 54 -13.33 3.75 -11.70
C SER A 54 -11.98 4.49 -11.54
N PRO A 55 -11.96 5.82 -11.65
CA PRO A 55 -10.72 6.60 -11.60
C PRO A 55 -10.02 6.50 -10.25
N TRP A 56 -8.69 6.61 -10.25
CA TRP A 56 -7.92 6.67 -9.01
C TRP A 56 -8.32 7.88 -8.16
N PRO A 57 -8.38 7.74 -6.83
CA PRO A 57 -8.60 8.88 -5.95
C PRO A 57 -7.38 9.80 -5.95
N LYS A 58 -7.59 11.06 -5.56
CA LYS A 58 -6.46 11.96 -5.28
C LYS A 58 -5.65 11.42 -4.10
N LEU A 59 -4.35 11.26 -4.30
CA LEU A 59 -3.45 10.76 -3.25
C LEU A 59 -3.47 11.65 -1.99
N SER A 60 -3.68 12.95 -2.13
CA SER A 60 -3.75 13.88 -1.00
C SER A 60 -4.96 13.59 -0.10
N GLU A 61 -6.09 13.22 -0.69
CA GLU A 61 -7.28 12.81 0.05
C GLU A 61 -7.11 11.44 0.70
N LEU A 62 -6.55 10.46 -0.03
CA LEU A 62 -6.25 9.13 0.50
C LEU A 62 -5.29 9.21 1.69
N ASN A 63 -4.25 10.05 1.59
CA ASN A 63 -3.29 10.31 2.67
C ASN A 63 -3.98 10.95 3.88
N ARG A 64 -4.81 11.98 3.65
CA ARG A 64 -5.55 12.69 4.70
C ARG A 64 -6.50 11.76 5.46
N ARG A 65 -7.26 10.91 4.76
CA ARG A 65 -8.19 9.97 5.38
C ARG A 65 -7.46 8.85 6.13
N THR A 66 -6.39 8.30 5.57
CA THR A 66 -5.54 7.32 6.26
C THR A 66 -4.96 7.91 7.56
N SER A 67 -4.42 9.12 7.48
CA SER A 67 -3.87 9.86 8.64
C SER A 67 -4.92 10.16 9.71
N LYS A 68 -6.15 10.50 9.32
CA LYS A 68 -7.26 10.76 10.24
C LYS A 68 -7.60 9.54 11.10
N MET A 69 -7.37 8.34 10.59
CA MET A 69 -7.56 7.08 11.31
C MET A 69 -6.34 6.66 12.15
N GLY A 70 -5.27 7.48 12.18
CA GLY A 70 -4.06 7.22 12.96
C GLY A 70 -3.01 6.36 12.25
N PHE A 71 -3.13 6.16 10.93
CA PHE A 71 -2.20 5.38 10.13
C PHE A 71 -1.41 6.27 9.16
N ASN A 72 -0.22 5.82 8.76
CA ASN A 72 0.58 6.51 7.74
C ASN A 72 0.37 5.85 6.37
N LEU A 73 0.09 6.65 5.34
CA LEU A 73 0.10 6.16 3.96
C LEU A 73 1.56 6.10 3.49
N VAL A 74 2.04 4.90 3.16
CA VAL A 74 3.42 4.67 2.73
C VAL A 74 3.43 3.98 1.37
N PRO A 75 4.10 4.55 0.34
CA PRO A 75 4.25 3.89 -0.94
C PRO A 75 5.21 2.70 -0.82
N ARG A 76 4.80 1.55 -1.38
CA ARG A 76 5.61 0.33 -1.44
C ARG A 76 6.03 0.01 -2.86
N LEU A 77 7.06 -0.82 -2.98
CA LEU A 77 7.42 -1.46 -4.25
C LEU A 77 6.44 -2.61 -4.56
N PRO A 78 6.43 -3.14 -5.80
CA PRO A 78 5.55 -4.26 -6.18
C PRO A 78 5.72 -5.52 -5.32
N ILE A 79 6.90 -5.70 -4.70
CA ILE A 79 7.23 -6.81 -3.81
C ILE A 79 7.25 -6.28 -2.37
N TYR A 80 6.58 -6.98 -1.44
CA TYR A 80 6.56 -6.58 -0.03
C TYR A 80 7.94 -6.76 0.64
N PRO A 81 8.29 -5.92 1.64
CA PRO A 81 9.59 -5.95 2.33
C PRO A 81 10.02 -7.33 2.83
N GLU A 82 9.09 -8.10 3.39
CA GLU A 82 9.35 -9.44 3.95
C GLU A 82 9.85 -10.46 2.91
N TYR A 83 9.70 -10.17 1.61
CA TYR A 83 10.15 -11.03 0.52
C TYR A 83 11.50 -10.61 -0.09
N PHE A 84 12.12 -9.50 0.36
CA PHE A 84 13.43 -9.09 -0.18
C PHE A 84 14.42 -8.48 0.82
N MET A 85 13.98 -7.96 1.98
CA MET A 85 14.89 -7.33 2.95
C MET A 85 15.86 -8.35 3.56
N ASP A 86 15.35 -9.34 4.27
CA ASP A 86 16.15 -10.32 5.03
C ASP A 86 16.14 -11.72 4.41
N THR A 87 15.98 -11.80 3.08
CA THR A 87 15.93 -13.08 2.36
C THR A 87 16.42 -12.96 0.92
N ASP A 88 17.04 -14.02 0.42
CA ASP A 88 17.42 -14.19 -1.00
C ASP A 88 16.55 -15.25 -1.69
N ARG A 89 15.48 -15.71 -1.02
CA ARG A 89 14.68 -16.85 -1.48
C ARG A 89 13.76 -16.51 -2.66
N TYR A 90 13.22 -15.30 -2.70
CA TYR A 90 12.09 -14.96 -3.56
C TYR A 90 12.45 -14.03 -4.73
N THR A 91 13.66 -13.46 -4.73
CA THR A 91 14.09 -12.48 -5.73
C THR A 91 15.46 -12.83 -6.26
N ASP A 92 15.67 -12.62 -7.57
CA ASP A 92 17.01 -12.68 -8.17
C ASP A 92 17.90 -11.57 -7.59
N VAL A 93 19.21 -11.82 -7.50
CA VAL A 93 20.19 -10.87 -6.94
C VAL A 93 20.15 -9.49 -7.61
N ASN A 94 19.90 -9.42 -8.92
CA ASN A 94 19.82 -8.15 -9.64
C ASN A 94 18.53 -7.39 -9.33
N ILE A 95 17.43 -8.12 -9.12
CA ILE A 95 16.15 -7.53 -8.72
C ILE A 95 16.24 -7.04 -7.29
N LYS A 96 16.75 -7.87 -6.37
CA LYS A 96 16.96 -7.49 -4.96
C LYS A 96 17.79 -6.21 -4.83
N ARG A 97 18.90 -6.12 -5.56
CA ARG A 97 19.72 -4.90 -5.60
C ARG A 97 18.91 -3.67 -5.99
N LYS A 98 18.10 -3.74 -7.05
CA LYS A 98 17.24 -2.62 -7.48
C LYS A 98 16.17 -2.27 -6.44
N LEU A 99 15.58 -3.27 -5.79
CA LEU A 99 14.60 -3.04 -4.71
C LEU A 99 15.26 -2.27 -3.56
N LEU A 100 16.45 -2.68 -3.11
CA LEU A 100 17.21 -2.03 -2.05
C LEU A 100 17.66 -0.61 -2.44
N GLU A 101 18.02 -0.38 -3.70
CA GLU A 101 18.37 0.96 -4.20
C GLU A 101 17.19 1.95 -4.12
N LEU A 102 15.96 1.46 -4.32
CA LEU A 102 14.73 2.26 -4.33
C LEU A 102 14.04 2.35 -2.96
N SER A 103 14.43 1.53 -1.98
CA SER A 103 13.77 1.43 -0.69
C SER A 103 14.55 2.04 0.47
N ASP A 104 13.83 2.51 1.48
CA ASP A 104 14.38 2.91 2.77
C ASP A 104 14.79 1.69 3.63
N ASP A 105 15.20 1.93 4.86
CA ASP A 105 15.63 0.91 5.81
C ASP A 105 14.50 -0.05 6.24
N GLN A 106 13.25 0.30 5.95
CA GLN A 106 12.07 -0.52 6.22
C GLN A 106 11.54 -1.24 4.96
N GLY A 107 12.18 -1.05 3.80
CA GLY A 107 11.79 -1.67 2.53
C GLY A 107 10.69 -0.91 1.76
N TYR A 108 10.34 0.31 2.16
CA TYR A 108 9.35 1.16 1.47
C TYR A 108 10.00 2.20 0.56
N VAL A 109 9.25 2.80 -0.37
CA VAL A 109 9.82 3.70 -1.38
C VAL A 109 10.43 4.95 -0.74
N LYS A 110 11.70 5.25 -1.08
CA LYS A 110 12.40 6.45 -0.61
C LYS A 110 11.62 7.73 -0.93
N GLY A 111 11.61 8.67 0.00
CA GLY A 111 10.87 9.93 -0.10
C GLY A 111 9.41 9.84 0.36
N GLY A 112 8.88 8.63 0.54
CA GLY A 112 7.55 8.40 1.10
C GLY A 112 6.42 9.01 0.27
N ILE A 113 5.25 9.17 0.88
CA ILE A 113 4.05 9.66 0.18
C ILE A 113 4.20 11.10 -0.34
N GLN A 114 5.08 11.90 0.26
CA GLN A 114 5.27 13.31 -0.09
C GLN A 114 5.80 13.52 -1.51
N ALA A 115 6.50 12.53 -2.07
CA ALA A 115 6.89 12.56 -3.48
C ALA A 115 5.69 12.54 -4.45
N TYR A 116 4.48 12.23 -3.97
CA TYR A 116 3.31 12.01 -4.80
C TYR A 116 2.09 12.90 -4.49
N VAL A 117 1.96 13.44 -3.27
CA VAL A 117 0.82 14.29 -2.90
C VAL A 117 1.00 15.76 -3.30
N ASP A 118 2.23 16.24 -3.37
CA ASP A 118 2.59 17.60 -3.80
C ASP A 118 3.80 17.55 -4.73
N PRO A 119 3.66 17.09 -5.99
CA PRO A 119 4.79 17.10 -6.92
C PRO A 119 5.16 18.57 -7.21
N THR A 120 6.33 18.98 -6.73
CA THR A 120 6.98 20.25 -7.11
C THR A 120 7.23 20.32 -8.60
#